data_AF-A0A969NFM8-F1
#
_entry.id   AF-A0A969NFM8-F1
#
_cell.length_a   1.000
_cell.length_b   1.000
_cell.length_c   1.000
_cell.angle_alpha   90.00
_cell.angle_beta   90.00
_cell.angle_gamma   90.00
#
_symmetry.space_group_name_H-M   'P 1'
#
loop_
_entity.id
_entity.type
_entity.pdbx_description
1 polymer ?
#
loop_
_entity_poly.entity_id
_entity_poly.type
_entity_poly.pdbx_seq_one_letter_code
_entity_poly.pdbx_strand_id
1 'polypeptide(L)'
;MTWRIFFVINGFLTIPCITALSLLIREKSRQWTGLFFFVLILGYGGAILTCIEWMREYFTIKMMVSFFPQGDRMYDVATEVAALPADPDFVWKFGGLGLWYILISYLGRKNRQLSKTAYAFGLLGGVCLILAMIFGMTDTLIKFDNGMELAVMQIPAAIGGAIGAPVFHFLAAKALFRRAKRTSKGSIKW
;
A
#
# COMPACT_ATOMS: atom_id res chain seq x y z
N MET A 1 16.83 4.24 -9.23
CA MET A 1 16.58 2.87 -8.72
C MET A 1 16.27 2.83 -7.23
N THR A 2 16.98 3.59 -6.39
CA THR A 2 16.89 3.54 -4.91
C THR A 2 15.47 3.66 -4.35
N TRP A 3 14.61 4.45 -4.99
CA TRP A 3 13.25 4.67 -4.50
C TRP A 3 12.36 3.41 -4.53
N ARG A 4 12.59 2.46 -5.44
CA ARG A 4 11.82 1.20 -5.49
C ARG A 4 12.10 0.30 -4.29
N ILE A 5 13.34 0.30 -3.80
CA ILE A 5 13.72 -0.42 -2.58
C ILE A 5 12.95 0.15 -1.37
N PHE A 6 12.75 1.48 -1.31
CA PHE A 6 11.93 2.08 -0.26
C PHE A 6 10.47 1.61 -0.34
N PHE A 7 9.90 1.39 -1.53
CA PHE A 7 8.55 0.81 -1.64
C PHE A 7 8.48 -0.65 -1.21
N VAL A 8 9.50 -1.47 -1.51
CA VAL A 8 9.60 -2.85 -0.99
C VAL A 8 9.67 -2.85 0.54
N ILE A 9 10.55 -2.03 1.12
CA ILE A 9 10.67 -1.88 2.58
C ILE A 9 9.33 -1.41 3.18
N ASN A 10 8.69 -0.41 2.57
CA ASN A 10 7.39 0.07 3.03
C ASN A 10 6.32 -1.04 2.98
N GLY A 11 6.31 -1.87 1.93
CA GLY A 11 5.44 -3.04 1.84
C GLY A 11 5.64 -4.01 3.01
N PHE A 12 6.90 -4.36 3.31
CA PHE A 12 7.22 -5.22 4.45
C PHE A 12 6.84 -4.59 5.80
N LEU A 13 7.06 -3.29 5.97
CA LEU A 13 6.68 -2.56 7.19
C LEU A 13 5.16 -2.44 7.35
N THR A 14 4.40 -2.49 6.24
CA THR A 14 2.94 -2.44 6.26
C THR A 14 2.34 -3.72 6.86
N ILE A 15 2.98 -4.88 6.67
CA ILE A 15 2.53 -6.19 7.20
C ILE A 15 2.33 -6.19 8.73
N PRO A 16 3.31 -5.84 9.57
CA PRO A 16 3.09 -5.77 11.02
C PRO A 16 2.09 -4.67 11.41
N CYS A 17 2.01 -3.57 10.64
CA CYS A 17 1.00 -2.53 10.87
C CYS A 17 -0.43 -3.05 10.66
N ILE A 18 -0.67 -3.90 9.64
CA ILE A 18 -1.96 -4.55 9.39
C ILE A 18 -2.39 -5.37 10.60
N THR A 19 -1.49 -6.20 11.14
CA THR A 19 -1.75 -7.01 12.34
C THR A 19 -2.10 -6.12 13.53
N ALA A 20 -1.27 -5.13 13.82
CA ALA A 20 -1.42 -4.28 15.00
C ALA A 20 -2.70 -3.43 14.96
N LEU A 21 -3.02 -2.84 13.81
CA LEU A 21 -4.25 -2.06 13.62
C LEU A 21 -5.50 -2.93 13.72
N SER A 22 -5.46 -4.14 13.16
CA SER A 22 -6.60 -5.04 13.19
C SER A 22 -6.92 -5.48 14.63
N LEU A 23 -5.89 -5.78 15.43
CA LEU A 23 -6.07 -6.06 16.86
C LEU A 23 -6.63 -4.85 17.62
N LEU A 24 -6.11 -3.64 17.35
CA LEU A 24 -6.59 -2.41 17.97
C LEU A 24 -8.08 -2.17 17.72
N ILE A 25 -8.54 -2.42 16.50
CA ILE A 25 -9.89 -2.08 16.07
C ILE A 25 -10.90 -3.19 16.43
N ARG A 26 -10.49 -4.47 16.40
CA ARG A 26 -11.36 -5.63 16.68
C ARG A 26 -11.94 -5.65 18.09
N GLU A 27 -11.19 -5.19 19.09
CA GLU A 27 -11.60 -5.27 20.50
C GLU A 27 -12.94 -4.61 20.84
N LYS A 28 -13.35 -3.58 20.08
CA LYS A 28 -14.58 -2.84 20.34
C LYS A 28 -15.81 -3.41 19.62
N SER A 29 -15.65 -4.37 18.71
CA SER A 29 -16.75 -4.75 17.81
C SER A 29 -16.71 -6.21 17.36
N ARG A 30 -17.22 -7.13 18.21
CA ARG A 30 -17.35 -8.56 17.86
C ARG A 30 -18.38 -8.82 16.75
N GLN A 31 -19.33 -7.91 16.54
CA GLN A 31 -20.41 -8.03 15.56
C GLN A 31 -19.91 -7.98 14.10
N TRP A 32 -18.73 -7.41 13.84
CA TRP A 32 -18.21 -7.21 12.47
C TRP A 32 -17.08 -8.19 12.12
N THR A 33 -17.05 -9.36 12.76
CA THR A 33 -15.94 -10.31 12.66
C THR A 33 -15.64 -10.72 11.20
N GLY A 34 -16.67 -10.98 10.37
CA GLY A 34 -16.47 -11.28 8.95
C GLY A 34 -15.82 -10.15 8.16
N LEU A 35 -16.26 -8.91 8.39
CA LEU A 35 -15.66 -7.73 7.78
C LEU A 35 -14.19 -7.55 8.22
N PHE A 36 -13.87 -7.84 9.48
CA PHE A 36 -12.47 -7.80 9.95
C PHE A 36 -11.58 -8.79 9.22
N PHE A 37 -12.04 -10.03 9.02
CA PHE A 37 -11.28 -11.02 8.27
C PHE A 37 -11.10 -10.63 6.81
N PHE A 38 -12.16 -10.11 6.18
CA PHE A 38 -12.08 -9.57 4.82
C PHE A 38 -11.03 -8.45 4.71
N VAL A 39 -11.06 -7.48 5.64
CA VAL A 39 -10.07 -6.40 5.71
C VAL A 39 -8.65 -6.95 5.90
N LEU A 40 -8.44 -7.95 6.76
CA LEU A 40 -7.13 -8.59 6.92
C LEU A 40 -6.63 -9.24 5.63
N ILE A 41 -7.50 -9.95 4.89
CA ILE A 41 -7.15 -10.58 3.62
C ILE A 41 -6.71 -9.51 2.61
N LEU A 42 -7.48 -8.42 2.48
CA LEU A 42 -7.13 -7.29 1.61
C LEU A 42 -5.79 -6.67 1.98
N GLY A 43 -5.56 -6.44 3.27
CA GLY A 43 -4.32 -5.87 3.78
C GLY A 43 -3.11 -6.75 3.47
N TYR A 44 -3.14 -8.03 3.87
CA TYR A 44 -2.02 -8.93 3.64
C TYR A 44 -1.81 -9.23 2.16
N GLY A 45 -2.88 -9.56 1.43
CA GLY A 45 -2.79 -9.83 0.00
C GLY A 45 -2.22 -8.63 -0.76
N GLY A 46 -2.74 -7.43 -0.49
CA GLY A 46 -2.24 -6.21 -1.09
C GLY A 46 -0.79 -5.89 -0.71
N ALA A 47 -0.40 -6.02 0.56
CA ALA A 47 0.96 -5.75 1.01
C ALA A 47 1.98 -6.76 0.45
N ILE A 48 1.64 -8.05 0.43
CA ILE A 48 2.51 -9.11 -0.12
C ILE A 48 2.71 -8.90 -1.62
N LEU A 49 1.63 -8.70 -2.39
CA LEU A 49 1.73 -8.46 -3.83
C LEU A 49 2.43 -7.14 -4.14
N THR A 50 2.28 -6.11 -3.29
CA THR A 50 3.08 -4.88 -3.36
C THR A 50 4.57 -5.17 -3.25
N CYS A 51 5.00 -5.97 -2.26
CA CYS A 51 6.41 -6.35 -2.11
C CYS A 51 6.93 -7.11 -3.34
N ILE A 52 6.17 -8.09 -3.83
CA ILE A 52 6.55 -8.92 -4.97
C ILE A 52 6.68 -8.07 -6.23
N GLU A 53 5.68 -7.26 -6.56
CA GLU A 53 5.67 -6.43 -7.77
C GLU A 53 6.76 -5.36 -7.75
N TRP A 54 6.98 -4.66 -6.63
CA TRP A 54 8.07 -3.67 -6.57
C TRP A 54 9.45 -4.31 -6.65
N MET A 55 9.63 -5.51 -6.10
CA MET A 55 10.89 -6.25 -6.24
C MET A 55 11.09 -6.73 -7.68
N ARG A 56 10.04 -7.23 -8.33
CA ARG A 56 10.04 -7.60 -9.74
C ARG A 56 10.40 -6.41 -10.63
N GLU A 57 9.77 -5.26 -10.43
CA GLU A 57 10.08 -4.01 -11.15
C GLU A 57 11.54 -3.57 -10.94
N TYR A 58 12.04 -3.66 -9.70
CA TYR A 58 13.44 -3.35 -9.40
C TYR A 58 14.40 -4.24 -10.20
N PHE A 59 14.17 -5.56 -10.22
CA PHE A 59 14.99 -6.49 -11.00
C PHE A 59 14.86 -6.26 -12.50
N THR A 60 13.65 -6.06 -13.01
CA THR A 60 13.38 -5.81 -14.44
C THR A 60 14.22 -4.64 -14.94
N ILE A 61 14.16 -3.51 -14.24
CA ILE A 61 14.89 -2.30 -14.63
C ILE A 61 16.39 -2.49 -14.49
N LYS A 62 16.85 -3.21 -13.44
CA LYS A 62 18.27 -3.53 -13.27
C LYS A 62 18.80 -4.32 -14.46
N MET A 63 18.06 -5.35 -14.87
CA MET A 63 18.41 -6.20 -16.01
C MET A 63 18.36 -5.40 -17.30
N MET A 64 17.31 -4.63 -17.57
CA MET A 64 17.22 -3.78 -18.77
C MET A 64 18.44 -2.84 -18.89
N VAL A 65 18.88 -2.22 -17.79
CA VAL A 65 20.08 -1.36 -17.79
C VAL A 65 21.35 -2.18 -18.03
N SER A 66 21.50 -3.35 -17.40
CA SER A 66 22.69 -4.20 -17.55
C SER A 66 22.82 -4.84 -18.94
N PHE A 67 21.70 -5.16 -19.59
CA PHE A 67 21.66 -5.78 -20.92
C PHE A 67 21.46 -4.77 -22.05
N PHE A 68 21.25 -3.49 -21.75
CA PHE A 68 21.16 -2.41 -22.75
C PHE A 68 22.25 -2.45 -23.84
N PRO A 69 23.52 -2.79 -23.54
CA PRO A 69 24.55 -2.90 -24.57
C PRO A 69 24.45 -4.15 -25.47
N GLN A 70 23.61 -5.13 -25.10
CA GLN A 70 23.47 -6.45 -25.74
C GLN A 70 22.03 -6.67 -26.23
N GLY A 71 21.53 -5.74 -27.06
CA GLY A 71 20.12 -5.55 -27.44
C GLY A 71 19.21 -6.79 -27.46
N ASP A 72 19.63 -7.90 -28.07
CA ASP A 72 18.83 -9.13 -28.15
C ASP A 72 18.57 -9.78 -26.77
N ARG A 73 19.57 -9.84 -25.90
CA ARG A 73 19.41 -10.37 -24.52
C ARG A 73 18.60 -9.45 -23.62
N MET A 74 18.60 -8.14 -23.91
CA MET A 74 17.74 -7.20 -23.19
C MET A 74 16.28 -7.48 -23.47
N TYR A 75 15.95 -7.80 -24.72
CA TYR A 75 14.59 -8.07 -25.16
C TYR A 75 14.06 -9.35 -24.52
N ASP A 76 14.81 -10.45 -24.58
CA ASP A 76 14.41 -11.75 -24.01
C ASP A 76 14.17 -11.71 -22.50
N VAL A 77 15.07 -11.06 -21.75
CA VAL A 77 14.90 -10.92 -20.29
C VAL A 77 13.74 -9.99 -19.96
N ALA A 78 13.55 -8.92 -20.74
CA ALA A 78 12.43 -8.01 -20.54
C ALA A 78 11.09 -8.72 -20.81
N THR A 79 10.98 -9.52 -21.86
CA THR A 79 9.77 -10.31 -22.16
C THR A 79 9.54 -11.41 -21.13
N GLU A 80 10.56 -12.13 -20.66
CA GLU A 80 10.39 -13.19 -19.66
C GLU A 80 9.88 -12.64 -18.32
N VAL A 81 10.42 -11.49 -17.87
CA VAL A 81 9.99 -10.87 -16.60
C VAL A 81 8.68 -10.09 -16.77
N ALA A 82 8.39 -9.55 -17.96
CA ALA A 82 7.11 -8.92 -18.27
C ALA A 82 5.97 -9.91 -18.54
N ALA A 83 6.28 -11.16 -18.92
CA ALA A 83 5.27 -12.15 -19.31
C ALA A 83 4.38 -12.63 -18.15
N LEU A 84 4.82 -12.50 -16.90
CA LEU A 84 4.09 -13.05 -15.74
C LEU A 84 4.10 -12.10 -14.53
N PRO A 85 3.46 -10.92 -14.60
CA PRO A 85 3.16 -10.16 -13.39
C PRO A 85 2.24 -10.98 -12.46
N ALA A 86 2.49 -10.94 -11.16
CA ALA A 86 1.64 -11.59 -10.16
C ALA A 86 0.34 -10.80 -9.93
N ASP A 87 0.35 -9.50 -10.25
CA ASP A 87 -0.79 -8.60 -10.17
C ASP A 87 -0.84 -7.67 -11.41
N PRO A 88 -1.18 -8.21 -12.60
CA PRO A 88 -1.13 -7.49 -13.89
C PRO A 88 -1.92 -6.19 -13.89
N ASP A 89 -3.14 -6.26 -13.34
CA ASP A 89 -4.11 -5.17 -13.33
C ASP A 89 -4.01 -4.32 -12.05
N PHE A 90 -3.01 -4.57 -11.21
CA PHE A 90 -2.78 -3.88 -9.94
C PHE A 90 -3.95 -3.99 -8.95
N VAL A 91 -4.80 -5.01 -9.12
CA VAL A 91 -6.02 -5.24 -8.34
C VAL A 91 -5.69 -5.41 -6.87
N TRP A 92 -4.57 -6.04 -6.53
CA TRP A 92 -4.20 -6.26 -5.14
C TRP A 92 -3.28 -5.18 -4.59
N LYS A 93 -2.19 -4.86 -5.29
CA LYS A 93 -1.16 -3.93 -4.83
C LYS A 93 -1.73 -2.53 -4.64
N PHE A 94 -2.67 -2.13 -5.49
CA PHE A 94 -3.34 -0.83 -5.43
C PHE A 94 -4.80 -0.96 -5.00
N GLY A 95 -5.61 -1.81 -5.64
CA GLY A 95 -7.03 -1.96 -5.29
C GLY A 95 -7.26 -2.51 -3.89
N GLY A 96 -6.71 -3.70 -3.61
CA GLY A 96 -6.88 -4.40 -2.34
C GLY A 96 -6.28 -3.63 -1.17
N LEU A 97 -5.05 -3.14 -1.35
CA LEU A 97 -4.40 -2.30 -0.34
C LEU A 97 -5.15 -0.96 -0.13
N GLY A 98 -5.64 -0.35 -1.21
CA GLY A 98 -6.43 0.89 -1.14
C GLY A 98 -7.74 0.69 -0.39
N LEU A 99 -8.46 -0.39 -0.68
CA LEU A 99 -9.69 -0.76 0.02
C LEU A 99 -9.42 -1.08 1.49
N TRP A 100 -8.30 -1.74 1.80
CA TRP A 100 -7.86 -1.95 3.18
C TRP A 100 -7.71 -0.62 3.93
N TYR A 101 -6.99 0.37 3.38
CA TYR A 101 -6.82 1.69 4.01
C TYR A 101 -8.16 2.37 4.28
N ILE A 102 -9.12 2.30 3.35
CA ILE A 102 -10.45 2.90 3.52
C ILE A 102 -11.19 2.22 4.67
N LEU A 103 -11.29 0.88 4.63
CA LEU A 103 -12.07 0.12 5.59
C LEU A 103 -11.47 0.18 7.00
N ILE A 104 -10.14 0.02 7.13
CA ILE A 104 -9.48 0.08 8.44
C ILE A 104 -9.60 1.48 9.05
N SER A 105 -9.53 2.53 8.24
CA SER A 105 -9.71 3.92 8.69
C SER A 105 -11.12 4.17 9.15
N TYR A 106 -12.11 3.74 8.37
CA TYR A 106 -13.52 3.84 8.72
C TYR A 106 -13.84 3.11 10.02
N LEU A 107 -13.42 1.84 10.15
CA LEU A 107 -13.64 1.04 11.35
C LEU A 107 -12.91 1.63 12.56
N GLY A 108 -11.67 2.08 12.38
CA GLY A 108 -10.89 2.73 13.43
C GLY A 108 -11.52 4.05 13.90
N ARG A 109 -12.13 4.81 13.00
CA ARG A 109 -12.87 6.03 13.33
C ARG A 109 -14.18 5.72 14.05
N LYS A 110 -14.97 4.76 13.54
CA LYS A 110 -16.22 4.29 14.15
C LYS A 110 -16.01 3.80 15.58
N ASN A 111 -14.93 3.06 15.81
CA ASN A 111 -14.56 2.52 17.12
C ASN A 111 -13.83 3.53 18.02
N ARG A 112 -13.69 4.79 17.59
CA ARG A 112 -12.98 5.89 18.29
C ARG A 112 -11.52 5.56 18.64
N GLN A 113 -10.88 4.69 17.88
CA GLN A 113 -9.47 4.29 18.04
C GLN A 113 -8.52 5.18 17.24
N LEU A 114 -8.99 5.71 16.10
CA LEU A 114 -8.21 6.61 15.24
C LEU A 114 -8.66 8.07 15.37
N SER A 115 -7.69 8.98 15.24
CA SER A 115 -7.95 10.42 15.18
C SER A 115 -8.64 10.79 13.86
N LYS A 116 -9.28 11.97 13.81
CA LYS A 116 -9.86 12.51 12.55
C LYS A 116 -8.79 12.64 11.45
N THR A 117 -7.59 13.07 11.82
CA THR A 117 -6.45 13.20 10.90
C THR A 117 -6.01 11.85 10.35
N ALA A 118 -5.84 10.83 11.20
CA ALA A 118 -5.48 9.49 10.75
C ALA A 118 -6.54 8.93 9.79
N TYR A 119 -7.81 9.10 10.13
CA TYR A 119 -8.93 8.71 9.26
C TYR A 119 -8.87 9.40 7.89
N ALA A 120 -8.64 10.72 7.85
CA ALA A 120 -8.56 11.47 6.60
C ALA A 120 -7.40 11.02 5.72
N PHE A 121 -6.21 10.82 6.27
CA PHE A 121 -5.05 10.33 5.52
C PHE A 121 -5.23 8.89 5.03
N GLY A 122 -5.85 8.02 5.82
CA GLY A 122 -6.13 6.66 5.38
C GLY A 122 -7.20 6.61 4.28
N LEU A 123 -8.24 7.45 4.35
CA LEU A 123 -9.18 7.59 3.23
C LEU A 123 -8.51 8.13 1.97
N LEU A 124 -7.77 9.23 2.09
CA LEU A 124 -7.07 9.84 0.97
C LEU A 124 -6.10 8.84 0.33
N GLY A 125 -5.29 8.17 1.15
CA GLY A 125 -4.36 7.14 0.71
C GLY A 125 -5.07 6.02 -0.04
N GLY A 126 -6.16 5.50 0.53
CA GLY A 126 -6.91 4.40 -0.09
C GLY A 126 -7.61 4.78 -1.39
N VAL A 127 -8.23 5.96 -1.46
CA VAL A 127 -8.86 6.47 -2.69
C VAL A 127 -7.82 6.68 -3.79
N CYS A 128 -6.68 7.30 -3.45
CA CYS A 128 -5.59 7.48 -4.39
C CYS A 128 -5.06 6.13 -4.92
N LEU A 129 -4.91 5.11 -4.06
CA LEU A 129 -4.49 3.79 -4.53
C LEU A 129 -5.52 3.16 -5.47
N ILE A 130 -6.83 3.27 -5.18
CA ILE A 130 -7.87 2.78 -6.09
C ILE A 130 -7.82 3.53 -7.43
N LEU A 131 -7.60 4.84 -7.43
CA LEU A 131 -7.42 5.61 -8.66
C LEU A 131 -6.16 5.18 -9.43
N ALA A 132 -5.07 4.87 -8.73
CA ALA A 132 -3.85 4.35 -9.36
C ALA A 132 -4.12 2.99 -10.06
N MET A 133 -4.91 2.10 -9.45
CA MET A 133 -5.37 0.87 -10.08
C MET A 133 -6.19 1.17 -11.34
N ILE A 134 -7.23 2.00 -11.24
CA ILE A 134 -8.12 2.32 -12.38
C ILE A 134 -7.33 2.92 -13.54
N PHE A 135 -6.45 3.89 -13.28
CA PHE A 135 -5.62 4.50 -14.32
C PHE A 135 -4.55 3.57 -14.87
N GLY A 136 -4.08 2.61 -14.06
CA GLY A 136 -3.19 1.55 -14.51
C GLY A 136 -3.90 0.58 -15.46
N MET A 137 -5.12 0.15 -15.13
CA MET A 137 -5.92 -0.76 -15.97
C MET A 137 -6.39 -0.13 -17.28
N THR A 138 -6.56 1.19 -17.30
CA THR A 138 -7.06 1.93 -18.47
C THR A 138 -5.93 2.53 -19.31
N ASP A 139 -4.67 2.31 -18.92
CA ASP A 139 -3.49 2.91 -19.55
C ASP A 139 -3.66 4.41 -19.80
N THR A 140 -4.21 5.13 -18.81
CA THR A 140 -4.47 6.57 -18.97
C THR A 140 -3.15 7.34 -18.98
N LEU A 141 -2.88 8.07 -20.06
CA LEU A 141 -1.66 8.87 -20.25
C LEU A 141 -1.97 10.37 -20.38
N ILE A 142 -1.13 11.22 -19.79
CA ILE A 142 -1.05 12.65 -20.11
C ILE A 142 0.05 12.83 -21.15
N LYS A 143 -0.29 13.43 -22.29
CA LYS A 143 0.65 13.77 -23.35
C LYS A 143 1.02 15.25 -23.24
N PHE A 144 2.31 15.53 -23.33
CA PHE A 144 2.85 16.90 -23.32
C PHE A 144 3.27 17.31 -24.73
N ASP A 145 3.23 18.62 -25.01
CA ASP A 145 3.55 19.19 -26.33
C ASP A 145 4.98 18.89 -26.80
N ASN A 146 5.88 18.56 -25.88
CA ASN A 146 7.26 18.18 -26.19
C ASN A 146 7.43 16.67 -26.50
N GLY A 147 6.34 15.93 -26.68
CA GLY A 147 6.35 14.50 -27.00
C GLY A 147 6.56 13.58 -25.79
N MET A 148 6.63 14.12 -24.56
CA MET A 148 6.68 13.29 -23.35
C MET A 148 5.29 12.73 -23.03
N GLU A 149 5.27 11.51 -22.49
CA GLU A 149 4.06 10.88 -21.97
C GLU A 149 4.26 10.52 -20.49
N LEU A 150 3.26 10.83 -19.66
CA LEU A 150 3.23 10.48 -18.24
C LEU A 150 2.02 9.59 -17.95
N ALA A 151 2.27 8.41 -17.39
CA ALA A 151 1.20 7.54 -16.93
C ALA A 151 0.47 8.18 -15.74
N VAL A 152 -0.83 8.44 -15.87
CA VAL A 152 -1.63 9.14 -14.86
C VAL A 152 -1.61 8.39 -13.54
N MET A 153 -1.52 7.06 -13.55
CA MET A 153 -1.42 6.22 -12.35
C MET A 153 -0.32 6.65 -11.37
N GLN A 154 0.77 7.27 -11.86
CA GLN A 154 1.91 7.66 -11.04
C GLN A 154 1.56 8.80 -10.07
N ILE A 155 0.65 9.69 -10.47
CA ILE A 155 0.23 10.85 -9.65
C ILE A 155 -0.50 10.38 -8.37
N PRO A 156 -1.60 9.62 -8.45
CA PRO A 156 -2.27 9.16 -7.25
C PRO A 156 -1.45 8.08 -6.53
N ALA A 157 -0.63 7.27 -7.20
CA ALA A 157 0.30 6.37 -6.50
C ALA A 157 1.33 7.14 -5.64
N ALA A 158 1.84 8.27 -6.11
CA ALA A 158 2.74 9.12 -5.34
C ALA A 158 2.01 9.76 -4.14
N ILE A 159 0.84 10.35 -4.37
CA ILE A 159 0.06 11.00 -3.31
C ILE A 159 -0.38 9.96 -2.26
N GLY A 160 -0.98 8.86 -2.69
CA GLY A 160 -1.54 7.84 -1.81
C GLY A 160 -0.46 6.98 -1.16
N GLY A 161 0.47 6.45 -1.96
CA GLY A 161 1.49 5.50 -1.53
C GLY A 161 2.72 6.11 -0.88
N ALA A 162 3.21 7.26 -1.39
CA ALA A 162 4.44 7.87 -0.87
C ALA A 162 4.20 8.92 0.22
N ILE A 163 3.01 9.54 0.25
CA ILE A 163 2.68 10.57 1.25
C ILE A 163 1.59 10.07 2.21
N GLY A 164 0.42 9.71 1.67
CA GLY A 164 -0.76 9.35 2.47
C GLY A 164 -0.53 8.16 3.39
N ALA A 165 -0.03 7.05 2.85
CA ALA A 165 0.25 5.81 3.56
C ALA A 165 1.28 5.97 4.70
N PRO A 166 2.47 6.58 4.49
CA PRO A 166 3.42 6.81 5.57
C PRO A 166 2.87 7.70 6.69
N VAL A 167 2.16 8.78 6.35
CA VAL A 167 1.53 9.66 7.35
C VAL A 167 0.46 8.90 8.13
N PHE A 168 -0.37 8.11 7.45
CA PHE A 168 -1.35 7.24 8.11
C PHE A 168 -0.67 6.27 9.08
N HIS A 169 0.37 5.56 8.66
CA HIS A 169 1.09 4.59 9.50
C HIS A 169 1.69 5.24 10.74
N PHE A 170 2.31 6.42 10.59
CA PHE A 170 2.84 7.18 11.73
C PHE A 170 1.74 7.54 12.74
N LEU A 171 0.59 8.03 12.26
CA LEU A 171 -0.54 8.40 13.12
C LEU A 171 -1.20 7.18 13.76
N ALA A 172 -1.30 6.06 13.05
CA ALA A 172 -1.76 4.77 13.56
C ALA A 172 -0.83 4.24 14.66
N ALA A 173 0.48 4.27 14.44
CA ALA A 173 1.47 3.90 15.44
C ALA A 173 1.34 4.74 16.71
N LYS A 174 1.13 6.06 16.57
CA LYS A 174 0.88 6.95 17.71
C LYS A 174 -0.36 6.55 18.51
N ALA A 175 -1.42 6.08 17.85
CA ALA A 175 -2.61 5.57 18.52
C ALA A 175 -2.32 4.28 19.31
N LEU A 176 -1.56 3.35 18.73
CA LEU A 176 -1.09 2.13 19.38
C LEU A 176 -0.25 2.42 20.63
N PHE A 177 0.75 3.30 20.54
CA PHE A 177 1.60 3.68 21.68
C PHE A 177 0.82 4.36 22.80
N ARG A 178 -0.11 5.27 22.46
CA ARG A 178 -0.99 5.91 23.45
C ARG A 178 -1.82 4.89 24.21
N ARG A 179 -2.27 3.83 23.53
CA ARG A 179 -3.02 2.75 24.14
C ARG A 179 -2.15 1.91 25.06
N ALA A 180 -0.98 1.46 24.59
CA ALA A 180 -0.03 0.70 25.40
C ALA A 180 0.34 1.43 26.71
N LYS A 181 0.50 2.75 26.65
CA LYS A 181 0.76 3.59 27.82
C LYS A 181 -0.42 3.68 28.80
N ARG A 182 -1.68 3.57 28.31
CA ARG A 182 -2.87 3.55 29.18
C ARG A 182 -3.02 2.21 29.88
N THR A 183 -2.77 1.11 29.18
CA THR A 183 -2.84 -0.24 29.77
C THR A 183 -1.74 -0.47 30.82
N SER A 184 -0.51 0.03 30.60
CA SER A 184 0.57 -0.11 31.58
C SER A 184 0.38 0.72 32.84
N LYS A 185 -0.27 1.89 32.76
CA LYS A 185 -0.62 2.69 33.94
C LYS A 185 -1.79 2.13 34.74
N GLY A 186 -2.68 1.36 34.11
CA GLY A 186 -3.83 0.73 34.78
C GLY A 186 -3.49 -0.53 35.56
N SER A 187 -2.31 -1.13 35.33
CA SER A 187 -1.88 -2.37 36.01
C SER A 187 -1.06 -2.14 37.29
N ILE A 188 -0.92 -0.89 37.74
CA ILE A 188 -0.32 -0.56 39.05
C ILE A 188 -1.47 -0.21 40.00
N LYS A 189 -2.11 -1.25 40.51
CA LYS A 189 -2.83 -1.21 41.78
C LYS A 189 -2.36 -2.45 42.54
N TRP A 190 -1.28 -2.28 43.29
CA TRP A 190 -0.96 -3.13 44.43
C TRP A 190 -1.63 -2.50 45.65
#